data_AF-A0A3Q8XKZ2-F1
#
_entry.id   AF-A0A3Q8XKZ2-F1
#
_cell.length_a   1.000
_cell.length_b   1.000
_cell.length_c   1.000
_cell.angle_alpha   90.00
_cell.angle_beta   90.00
_cell.angle_gamma   90.00
#
_symmetry.space_group_name_H-M   'P 1'
#
loop_
_entity.id
_entity.type
_entity.pdbx_description
1 polymer ?
#
loop_
_entity_poly.entity_id
_entity_poly.type
_entity_poly.pdbx_seq_one_letter_code
_entity_poly.pdbx_strand_id
1 'polypeptide(L)'
;MRPRLTVHAFGAALWLAGAGHALASPPTGVFLWYPEQGTPTSQDCDDIVARVGPSLEKAEAWLWGRAPFGSELEFYLFLTKDRMETTFSAEGDYDTGTLRLGPTIGDETTFELVPEDHPTITISGSIVAPKDSSAVTIILRDVPSTNGPADRVAHYCRFDDETEV
;
A
#
# COMPACT_ATOMS: atom_id res chain seq x y z
N MET A 1 -45.91 36.90 53.37
CA MET A 1 -44.74 37.10 52.48
C MET A 1 -44.42 35.75 51.83
N ARG A 2 -44.52 35.63 50.50
CA ARG A 2 -44.21 34.42 49.73
C ARG A 2 -42.86 34.61 49.03
N PRO A 3 -41.91 33.66 49.05
CA PRO A 3 -40.80 33.70 48.12
C PRO A 3 -41.21 33.03 46.79
N ARG A 4 -40.88 33.69 45.69
CA ARG A 4 -41.00 33.18 44.32
C ARG A 4 -39.84 32.21 44.07
N LEU A 5 -40.14 30.97 43.67
CA LEU A 5 -39.15 30.07 43.06
C LEU A 5 -39.00 30.43 41.59
N THR A 6 -37.78 30.80 41.22
CA THR A 6 -37.35 31.02 39.84
C THR A 6 -37.04 29.65 39.22
N VAL A 7 -37.80 29.26 38.20
CA VAL A 7 -37.50 28.05 37.39
C VAL A 7 -36.52 28.47 36.32
N HIS A 8 -35.30 27.91 36.35
CA HIS A 8 -34.35 28.02 35.24
C HIS A 8 -34.54 26.84 34.30
N ALA A 9 -34.83 27.17 33.04
CA ALA A 9 -34.96 26.24 31.93
C ALA A 9 -33.61 25.59 31.63
N PHE A 10 -33.55 24.26 31.69
CA PHE A 10 -32.44 23.47 31.15
C PHE A 10 -32.67 23.29 29.65
N GLY A 11 -31.84 23.97 28.84
CA GLY A 11 -31.77 23.74 27.40
C GLY A 11 -31.05 22.43 27.09
N ALA A 12 -31.71 21.55 26.34
CA ALA A 12 -31.10 20.33 25.82
C ALA A 12 -30.21 20.68 24.62
N ALA A 13 -28.89 20.49 24.77
CA ALA A 13 -27.94 20.56 23.66
C ALA A 13 -27.91 19.21 22.94
N LEU A 14 -28.46 19.16 21.72
CA LEU A 14 -28.41 18.00 20.84
C LEU A 14 -27.01 17.91 20.22
N TRP A 15 -26.17 17.03 20.74
CA TRP A 15 -24.87 16.70 20.15
C TRP A 15 -25.09 15.88 18.87
N LEU A 16 -24.97 16.53 17.71
CA LEU A 16 -24.81 15.85 16.43
C LEU A 16 -23.37 15.30 16.35
N ALA A 17 -23.19 14.05 16.78
CA ALA A 17 -21.99 13.29 16.49
C ALA A 17 -21.99 12.95 14.99
N GLY A 18 -21.37 13.80 14.18
CA GLY A 18 -21.05 13.47 12.79
C GLY A 18 -20.04 12.32 12.78
N ALA A 19 -20.45 11.16 12.27
CA ALA A 19 -19.54 10.06 11.94
C ALA A 19 -18.68 10.47 10.74
N GLY A 20 -17.65 11.27 11.00
CA GLY A 20 -16.57 11.48 10.05
C GLY A 20 -15.86 10.14 9.86
N HIS A 21 -16.06 9.51 8.70
CA HIS A 21 -15.18 8.41 8.28
C HIS A 21 -13.80 9.02 8.13
N ALA A 22 -12.88 8.69 9.03
CA ALA A 22 -11.48 9.02 8.82
C ALA A 22 -11.08 8.40 7.48
N LEU A 23 -10.64 9.22 6.53
CA LEU A 23 -10.09 8.72 5.28
C LEU A 23 -8.89 7.85 5.64
N ALA A 24 -8.95 6.57 5.30
CA ALA A 24 -7.82 5.68 5.46
C ALA A 24 -6.64 6.23 4.65
N SER A 25 -5.45 6.24 5.22
CA SER A 25 -4.25 6.66 4.50
C SER A 25 -3.76 5.50 3.62
N PRO A 26 -3.21 5.77 2.43
CA PRO A 26 -2.58 4.74 1.61
C PRO A 26 -1.52 4.00 2.43
N PRO A 27 -1.34 2.69 2.20
CA PRO A 27 -0.26 1.97 2.84
C PRO A 27 1.08 2.56 2.38
N THR A 28 1.98 2.82 3.32
CA THR A 28 3.39 3.12 3.05
C THR A 28 4.24 2.11 3.81
N GLY A 29 5.46 1.89 3.34
CA GLY A 29 6.38 0.94 3.96
C GLY A 29 7.05 0.02 2.96
N VAL A 30 7.57 -1.10 3.47
CA VAL A 30 8.26 -2.13 2.67
C VAL A 30 7.47 -3.43 2.74
N PHE A 31 7.24 -4.04 1.59
CA PHE A 31 6.42 -5.24 1.47
C PHE A 31 7.19 -6.33 0.75
N LEU A 32 7.03 -7.57 1.20
CA LEU A 32 7.65 -8.75 0.60
C LEU A 32 6.81 -9.19 -0.60
N TRP A 33 7.42 -9.42 -1.75
CA TRP A 33 6.73 -9.94 -2.93
C TRP A 33 6.20 -11.36 -2.69
N TYR A 34 4.95 -11.61 -3.09
CA TYR A 34 4.32 -12.93 -3.06
C TYR A 34 4.49 -13.62 -4.41
N PRO A 35 5.26 -14.74 -4.50
CA PRO A 35 5.67 -15.33 -5.77
C PRO A 35 4.64 -16.33 -6.35
N GLU A 36 3.65 -16.75 -5.56
CA GLU A 36 2.75 -17.83 -5.98
C GLU A 36 1.60 -17.31 -6.86
N GLN A 37 0.97 -18.21 -7.62
CA GLN A 37 -0.13 -17.85 -8.50
C GLN A 37 -1.41 -17.59 -7.73
N GLY A 38 -2.14 -16.55 -8.13
CA GLY A 38 -3.43 -16.18 -7.53
C GLY A 38 -3.29 -15.12 -6.45
N THR A 39 -4.43 -14.69 -5.92
CA THR A 39 -4.49 -13.65 -4.89
C THR A 39 -4.26 -14.28 -3.51
N PRO A 40 -3.24 -13.85 -2.75
CA PRO A 40 -2.96 -14.42 -1.44
C PRO A 40 -4.03 -14.04 -0.42
N THR A 41 -4.30 -14.97 0.49
CA THR A 41 -4.98 -14.66 1.76
C THR A 41 -4.01 -14.03 2.76
N SER A 42 -4.52 -13.50 3.87
CA SER A 42 -3.66 -13.04 4.97
C SER A 42 -2.77 -14.16 5.50
N GLN A 43 -3.31 -15.38 5.63
CA GLN A 43 -2.56 -16.53 6.14
C GLN A 43 -1.42 -16.93 5.18
N ASP A 44 -1.65 -16.90 3.86
CA ASP A 44 -0.59 -17.20 2.89
C ASP A 44 0.57 -16.20 3.03
N CYS A 45 0.23 -14.93 3.30
CA CYS A 45 1.22 -13.89 3.58
C CYS A 45 1.96 -14.13 4.91
N ASP A 46 1.25 -14.48 5.98
CA ASP A 46 1.88 -14.76 7.27
C ASP A 46 2.83 -15.97 7.19
N ASP A 47 2.44 -17.00 6.44
CA ASP A 47 3.24 -18.22 6.22
C ASP A 47 4.51 -17.93 5.41
N ILE A 48 4.43 -17.15 4.33
CA ILE A 48 5.61 -16.80 3.55
C ILE A 48 6.55 -15.87 4.32
N VAL A 49 6.01 -14.92 5.10
CA VAL A 49 6.82 -14.03 5.94
C VAL A 49 7.56 -14.84 7.00
N ALA A 50 6.89 -15.78 7.67
CA ALA A 50 7.52 -16.66 8.64
C ALA A 50 8.61 -17.56 8.02
N ARG A 51 8.40 -18.03 6.78
CA ARG A 51 9.35 -18.87 6.04
C ARG A 51 10.59 -18.10 5.58
N VAL A 52 10.38 -16.93 4.98
CA VAL A 52 11.45 -16.10 4.38
C VAL A 52 12.22 -15.34 5.46
N GLY A 53 11.56 -14.93 6.54
CA GLY A 53 12.13 -14.04 7.54
C GLY A 53 12.65 -12.74 6.91
N PRO A 54 11.78 -11.96 6.23
CA PRO A 54 12.18 -10.68 5.65
C PRO A 54 12.52 -9.67 6.74
N SER A 55 13.34 -8.68 6.40
CA SER A 55 13.64 -7.53 7.27
C SER A 55 13.91 -6.31 6.40
N LEU A 56 13.80 -5.11 7.00
CA LEU A 56 14.17 -3.87 6.30
C LEU A 56 15.64 -3.89 5.85
N GLU A 57 16.54 -4.41 6.69
CA GLU A 57 17.96 -4.55 6.34
C GLU A 57 18.17 -5.43 5.10
N LYS A 58 17.47 -6.56 5.00
CA LYS A 58 17.50 -7.41 3.81
C LYS A 58 16.94 -6.67 2.60
N ALA A 59 15.78 -6.03 2.74
CA ALA A 59 15.14 -5.31 1.64
C ALA A 59 16.06 -4.19 1.09
N GLU A 60 16.70 -3.41 1.97
CA GLU A 60 17.67 -2.40 1.57
C GLU A 60 18.94 -3.02 0.95
N ALA A 61 19.37 -4.19 1.41
CA ALA A 61 20.47 -4.89 0.77
C ALA A 61 20.10 -5.27 -0.67
N TRP A 62 18.87 -5.73 -0.92
CA TRP A 62 18.36 -6.00 -2.27
C TRP A 62 18.25 -4.73 -3.12
N LEU A 63 17.63 -3.67 -2.58
CA LEU A 63 17.45 -2.40 -3.27
C LEU A 63 18.78 -1.81 -3.79
N TRP A 64 19.85 -1.93 -3.00
CA TRP A 64 21.16 -1.38 -3.34
C TRP A 64 22.12 -2.40 -4.00
N GLY A 65 21.64 -3.59 -4.38
CA GLY A 65 22.48 -4.62 -5.00
C GLY A 65 23.58 -5.18 -4.08
N ARG A 66 23.35 -5.15 -2.77
CA ARG A 66 24.25 -5.65 -1.71
C ARG A 66 23.86 -7.02 -1.16
N ALA A 67 22.74 -7.59 -1.62
CA ALA A 67 22.32 -8.93 -1.24
C ALA A 67 23.43 -9.97 -1.53
N PRO A 68 23.78 -10.87 -0.58
CA PRO A 68 24.86 -11.83 -0.78
C PRO A 68 24.58 -12.79 -1.94
N PHE A 69 25.63 -13.17 -2.68
CA PHE A 69 25.51 -14.20 -3.71
C PHE A 69 25.04 -15.53 -3.12
N GLY A 70 24.00 -16.13 -3.71
CA GLY A 70 23.41 -17.40 -3.26
C GLY A 70 22.36 -17.28 -2.15
N SER A 71 21.91 -16.05 -1.81
CA SER A 71 20.68 -15.88 -1.02
C SER A 71 19.48 -16.45 -1.76
N GLU A 72 18.46 -16.89 -1.02
CA GLU A 72 17.15 -17.17 -1.64
C GLU A 72 16.65 -15.90 -2.35
N LEU A 73 15.97 -16.06 -3.49
CA LEU A 73 15.43 -14.92 -4.23
C LEU A 73 14.29 -14.31 -3.42
N GLU A 74 14.54 -13.14 -2.86
CA GLU A 74 13.60 -12.35 -2.07
C GLU A 74 13.45 -10.99 -2.76
N PHE A 75 12.22 -10.61 -3.10
CA PHE A 75 11.94 -9.34 -3.77
C PHE A 75 11.00 -8.49 -2.95
N TYR A 76 11.14 -7.17 -3.07
CA TYR A 76 10.45 -6.20 -2.22
C TYR A 76 9.85 -5.05 -3.03
N LEU A 77 8.78 -4.49 -2.48
CA LEU A 77 8.20 -3.21 -2.86
C LEU A 77 8.46 -2.21 -1.74
N PHE A 78 9.05 -1.07 -2.08
CA PHE A 78 9.17 0.12 -1.26
C PHE A 78 8.13 1.13 -1.74
N LEU A 79 7.27 1.56 -0.83
CA LEU A 79 6.18 2.47 -1.14
C LEU A 79 6.20 3.66 -0.19
N THR A 80 6.46 4.85 -0.73
CA THR A 80 6.38 6.13 -0.01
C THR A 80 5.18 6.93 -0.51
N LYS A 81 5.01 8.15 0.01
CA LYS A 81 3.94 9.06 -0.43
C LYS A 81 4.06 9.50 -1.89
N ASP A 82 5.26 9.40 -2.45
CA ASP A 82 5.63 9.98 -3.74
C ASP A 82 6.50 9.07 -4.61
N ARG A 83 6.82 7.85 -4.16
CA ARG A 83 7.64 6.90 -4.91
C ARG A 83 7.13 5.47 -4.74
N MET A 84 7.15 4.75 -5.85
CA MET A 84 7.04 3.29 -5.91
C MET A 84 8.39 2.77 -6.40
N GLU A 85 8.96 1.81 -5.68
CA GLU A 85 10.27 1.27 -6.00
C GLU A 85 10.27 -0.24 -5.74
N THR A 86 10.73 -1.02 -6.72
CA THR A 86 10.74 -2.48 -6.66
C THR A 86 12.17 -2.99 -6.72
N THR A 87 12.51 -4.03 -5.96
CA THR A 87 13.85 -4.65 -6.01
C THR A 87 13.99 -5.67 -7.15
N PHE A 88 12.99 -5.73 -8.02
CA PHE A 88 12.98 -6.54 -9.22
C PHE A 88 12.29 -5.75 -10.32
N SER A 89 12.81 -5.84 -11.53
CA SER A 89 12.17 -5.23 -12.70
C SER A 89 11.33 -6.27 -13.42
N ALA A 90 10.05 -5.99 -13.65
CA ALA A 90 9.30 -6.66 -14.70
C ALA A 90 9.73 -6.12 -16.09
N GLU A 91 9.40 -6.86 -17.16
CA GLU A 91 9.71 -6.45 -18.53
C GLU A 91 9.27 -4.99 -18.80
N GLY A 92 10.22 -4.14 -19.18
CA GLY A 92 9.99 -2.74 -19.54
C GLY A 92 9.95 -1.73 -18.39
N ASP A 93 10.36 -2.10 -17.16
CA ASP A 93 10.68 -1.15 -16.08
C ASP A 93 9.56 -0.11 -15.78
N TYR A 94 8.31 -0.57 -15.81
CA TYR A 94 7.12 0.25 -15.64
C TYR A 94 6.60 0.34 -14.19
N ASP A 95 7.22 -0.40 -13.28
CA ASP A 95 6.81 -0.64 -11.89
C ASP A 95 7.63 0.14 -10.84
N THR A 96 8.58 0.96 -11.29
CA THR A 96 9.36 1.89 -10.45
C THR A 96 9.22 3.32 -10.96
N GLY A 97 8.97 4.28 -10.07
CA GLY A 97 8.96 5.69 -10.42
C GLY A 97 8.22 6.61 -9.44
N THR A 98 7.87 7.79 -9.94
CA THR A 98 7.17 8.83 -9.16
C THR A 98 5.70 8.49 -9.02
N LEU A 99 5.22 8.45 -7.78
CA LEU A 99 3.85 8.14 -7.42
C LEU A 99 3.05 9.40 -7.10
N ARG A 100 1.82 9.47 -7.60
CA ARG A 100 0.82 10.47 -7.18
C ARG A 100 -0.38 9.74 -6.62
N LEU A 101 -0.48 9.73 -5.30
CA LEU A 101 -1.58 9.07 -4.60
C LEU A 101 -2.87 9.86 -4.77
N GLY A 102 -3.92 9.14 -5.17
CA GLY A 102 -5.29 9.61 -5.25
C GLY A 102 -6.04 9.38 -3.93
N PRO A 103 -7.38 9.50 -3.95
CA PRO A 103 -8.20 9.22 -2.78
C PRO A 103 -8.19 7.73 -2.41
N THR A 104 -8.27 7.47 -1.10
CA THR A 104 -8.57 6.14 -0.55
C THR A 104 -10.07 6.01 -0.31
N ILE A 105 -10.68 4.95 -0.82
CA ILE A 105 -12.09 4.61 -0.62
C ILE A 105 -12.16 3.15 -0.14
N GLY A 106 -12.53 2.94 1.12
CA GLY A 106 -12.46 1.61 1.74
C GLY A 106 -11.00 1.15 1.84
N ASP A 107 -10.71 -0.03 1.29
CA ASP A 107 -9.37 -0.64 1.28
C ASP A 107 -8.56 -0.30 0.02
N GLU A 108 -9.09 0.51 -0.88
CA GLU A 108 -8.46 0.83 -2.17
C GLU A 108 -8.00 2.28 -2.23
N THR A 109 -6.72 2.50 -2.57
CA THR A 109 -6.17 3.81 -2.92
C THR A 109 -5.81 3.82 -4.40
N THR A 110 -6.37 4.76 -5.17
CA THR A 110 -5.96 4.97 -6.56
C THR A 110 -4.66 5.75 -6.65
N PHE A 111 -3.93 5.63 -7.76
CA PHE A 111 -2.73 6.41 -8.01
C PHE A 111 -2.45 6.61 -9.49
N GLU A 112 -1.56 7.56 -9.78
CA GLU A 112 -0.82 7.64 -11.04
C GLU A 112 0.66 7.34 -10.77
N LEU A 113 1.28 6.56 -11.64
CA LEU A 113 2.71 6.27 -11.64
C LEU A 113 3.33 6.83 -12.91
N VAL A 114 4.41 7.60 -12.75
CA VAL A 114 5.28 8.02 -13.84
C VAL A 114 6.58 7.20 -13.72
N PRO A 115 6.78 6.18 -14.57
CA PRO A 115 7.94 5.31 -14.47
C PRO A 115 9.23 6.07 -14.74
N GLU A 116 10.30 5.72 -14.04
CA GLU A 116 11.59 6.42 -14.13
C GLU A 116 12.21 6.26 -15.54
N ASP A 117 12.17 5.06 -16.11
CA ASP A 117 12.70 4.76 -17.43
C ASP A 117 11.76 5.17 -18.59
N HIS A 118 10.52 5.54 -18.25
CA HIS A 118 9.50 5.95 -19.22
C HIS A 118 8.75 7.23 -18.77
N PRO A 119 9.45 8.37 -18.63
CA PRO A 119 8.92 9.57 -17.98
C PRO A 119 7.81 10.29 -18.77
N THR A 120 7.56 9.90 -20.02
CA THR A 120 6.48 10.42 -20.86
C THR A 120 5.19 9.64 -20.74
N ILE A 121 5.20 8.52 -20.01
CA ILE A 121 4.06 7.64 -19.79
C ILE A 121 3.53 7.88 -18.38
N THR A 122 2.21 7.88 -18.25
CA THR A 122 1.54 7.88 -16.96
C THR A 122 0.64 6.66 -16.90
N ILE A 123 0.86 5.83 -15.89
CA ILE A 123 0.13 4.59 -15.65
C ILE A 123 -0.85 4.85 -14.50
N SER A 124 -2.14 4.64 -14.75
CA SER A 124 -3.12 4.63 -13.67
C SER A 124 -3.06 3.30 -12.94
N GLY A 125 -3.29 3.31 -11.63
CA GLY A 125 -3.27 2.10 -10.84
C GLY A 125 -4.07 2.20 -9.56
N SER A 126 -4.10 1.09 -8.83
CA SER A 126 -4.64 1.06 -7.48
C SER A 126 -3.88 0.12 -6.55
N ILE A 127 -3.94 0.47 -5.26
CA ILE A 127 -3.38 -0.28 -4.15
C ILE A 127 -4.56 -0.80 -3.35
N VAL A 128 -4.72 -2.11 -3.28
CA VAL A 128 -5.74 -2.76 -2.44
C VAL A 128 -5.05 -3.32 -1.21
N ALA A 129 -5.39 -2.79 -0.05
CA ALA A 129 -4.64 -2.99 1.18
C ALA A 129 -5.58 -3.05 2.39
N PRO A 130 -6.36 -4.14 2.56
CA PRO A 130 -7.29 -4.26 3.67
C PRO A 130 -6.60 -4.12 5.02
N LYS A 131 -7.24 -3.43 5.96
CA LYS A 131 -6.66 -3.14 7.28
C LYS A 131 -6.40 -4.40 8.11
N ASP A 132 -7.29 -5.39 8.00
CA ASP A 132 -7.26 -6.63 8.78
C ASP A 132 -6.61 -7.79 7.99
N SER A 133 -5.71 -7.48 7.05
CA SER A 133 -5.03 -8.46 6.20
C SER A 133 -3.55 -8.12 6.05
N SER A 134 -2.69 -9.13 6.01
CA SER A 134 -1.27 -8.96 5.65
C SER A 134 -1.07 -8.77 4.15
N ALA A 135 -2.06 -9.09 3.32
CA ALA A 135 -1.97 -8.99 1.87
C ALA A 135 -2.17 -7.55 1.35
N VAL A 136 -1.32 -7.17 0.40
CA VAL A 136 -1.37 -5.91 -0.37
C VAL A 136 -1.31 -6.27 -1.85
N THR A 137 -2.14 -5.62 -2.67
CA THR A 137 -2.15 -5.82 -4.11
C THR A 137 -1.90 -4.51 -4.83
N ILE A 138 -0.93 -4.50 -5.73
CA ILE A 138 -0.68 -3.39 -6.67
C ILE A 138 -1.24 -3.78 -8.03
N ILE A 139 -2.06 -2.89 -8.58
CA ILE A 139 -2.63 -3.04 -9.92
C ILE A 139 -2.15 -1.87 -10.76
N LEU A 140 -1.40 -2.14 -11.82
CA LEU A 140 -1.02 -1.19 -12.85
C LEU A 140 -1.90 -1.44 -14.07
N ARG A 141 -2.60 -0.41 -14.57
CA ARG A 141 -3.54 -0.54 -15.68
C ARG A 141 -2.89 -0.22 -17.01
N ASP A 142 -3.29 -0.95 -18.05
CA ASP A 142 -2.89 -0.68 -19.45
C ASP A 142 -1.36 -0.51 -19.63
N VAL A 143 -0.57 -1.32 -18.92
CA VAL A 143 0.90 -1.24 -19.00
C VAL A 143 1.34 -1.66 -20.39
N PRO A 144 2.18 -0.87 -21.09
CA PRO A 144 2.70 -1.25 -22.39
C PRO A 144 3.41 -2.61 -22.36
N SER A 145 3.16 -3.43 -23.37
CA SER A 145 3.84 -4.71 -23.57
C SER A 145 3.95 -5.03 -25.06
N THR A 146 4.78 -6.03 -25.39
CA THR A 146 4.95 -6.52 -26.76
C THR A 146 3.66 -7.01 -27.41
N ASN A 147 2.68 -7.48 -26.63
CA ASN A 147 1.39 -7.99 -27.10
C ASN A 147 0.25 -6.97 -26.98
N GLY A 148 0.58 -5.70 -26.73
CA GLY A 148 -0.37 -4.62 -26.46
C GLY A 148 -0.50 -4.27 -24.97
N PRO A 149 -1.20 -3.17 -24.64
CA PRO A 149 -1.43 -2.78 -23.25
C PRO A 149 -2.14 -3.88 -22.46
N ALA A 150 -1.68 -4.14 -21.24
CA ALA A 150 -2.29 -5.12 -20.35
C ALA A 150 -2.14 -4.71 -18.88
N ASP A 151 -3.10 -5.10 -18.07
CA ASP A 151 -3.02 -4.90 -16.62
C ASP A 151 -1.93 -5.80 -16.03
N ARG A 152 -1.15 -5.24 -15.10
CA ARG A 152 -0.21 -6.00 -14.28
C ARG A 152 -0.70 -5.98 -12.84
N VAL A 153 -0.82 -7.17 -12.26
CA VAL A 153 -1.23 -7.37 -10.87
C VAL A 153 -0.07 -8.04 -10.15
N ALA A 154 0.42 -7.39 -9.10
CA ALA A 154 1.45 -7.92 -8.22
C ALA A 154 0.93 -7.95 -6.79
N HIS A 155 1.21 -9.04 -6.09
CA HIS A 155 0.82 -9.25 -4.71
C HIS A 155 2.03 -9.15 -3.79
N TYR A 156 1.82 -8.55 -2.64
CA TYR A 156 2.84 -8.32 -1.63
C TYR A 156 2.28 -8.61 -0.24
N CYS A 157 3.17 -8.85 0.70
CA CYS A 157 2.87 -9.18 2.08
C CYS A 157 3.53 -8.17 3.02
N ARG A 158 2.73 -7.63 3.96
CA ARG A 158 3.22 -6.88 5.10
C ARG A 158 4.07 -7.81 5.96
N PHE A 159 5.22 -7.34 6.42
CA PHE A 159 6.09 -8.11 7.31
C PHE A 159 6.69 -7.29 8.46
N ASP A 160 6.32 -6.02 8.56
CA ASP A 160 6.67 -5.15 9.66
C ASP A 160 5.40 -4.44 10.14
N ASP A 161 5.19 -4.43 11.45
CA ASP A 161 4.04 -3.79 12.08
C ASP A 161 4.29 -2.29 12.36
N GLU A 162 5.53 -1.81 12.25
CA GLU A 162 5.89 -0.43 12.59
C GLU A 162 6.97 0.17 11.70
N THR A 163 6.66 0.52 10.45
CA THR A 163 7.50 1.46 9.69
C THR A 163 6.66 2.43 8.86
N GLU A 164 6.28 3.56 9.48
CA GLU A 164 6.21 4.82 8.73
C GLU A 164 7.63 5.11 8.21
N VAL A 165 7.83 5.07 6.89
CA VAL A 165 9.04 5.54 6.20
C VAL A 165 8.83 6.98 5.74
#